data_AF-A0A920SLY3-F1
#
_entry.id   AF-A0A920SLY3-F1
#
_cell.length_a   1.000
_cell.length_b   1.000
_cell.length_c   1.000
_cell.angle_alpha   90.00
_cell.angle_beta   90.00
_cell.angle_gamma   90.00
#
_symmetry.space_group_name_H-M   'P 1'
#
loop_
_entity.id
_entity.type
_entity.pdbx_description
1 polymer ?
#
loop_
_entity_poly.entity_id
_entity_poly.type
_entity_poly.pdbx_seq_one_letter_code
_entity_poly.pdbx_strand_id
1 'polypeptide(L)'
;MKNRIKASVLTVVTALTLSGCGDLLDVNNPNNLVEESISQAAAASAVVNGSLSLVSSAISQIWQPYLVTSDEVYWIGSRDAWLALDQGFIGNPENEFSDGAFPSVGRGRWMADQAHQDSSGPRFRRSKLQLRPSPGQPLCRDHVHGHR
;
A
#
# COMPACT_ATOMS: atom_id res chain seq x y z
N MET A 1 -18.93 45.39 -36.21
CA MET A 1 -19.33 44.69 -34.96
C MET A 1 -19.63 43.20 -35.16
N LYS A 2 -20.32 42.79 -36.24
CA LYS A 2 -20.66 41.39 -36.59
C LYS A 2 -19.47 40.40 -36.58
N ASN A 3 -18.28 40.83 -37.01
CA ASN A 3 -17.09 39.96 -37.05
C ASN A 3 -16.42 39.75 -35.68
N ARG A 4 -16.60 40.70 -34.74
CA ARG A 4 -16.11 40.54 -33.36
C ARG A 4 -16.93 39.52 -32.58
N ILE A 5 -18.25 39.50 -32.79
CA ILE A 5 -19.16 38.52 -32.17
C ILE A 5 -18.85 37.10 -32.68
N LYS A 6 -18.59 36.94 -33.99
CA LYS A 6 -18.21 35.64 -34.56
C LYS A 6 -16.88 35.10 -34.01
N ALA A 7 -15.89 35.96 -33.82
CA ALA A 7 -14.60 35.58 -33.27
C ALA A 7 -14.71 35.10 -31.82
N SER A 8 -15.50 35.81 -30.98
CA SER A 8 -15.75 35.43 -29.59
C SER A 8 -16.54 34.13 -29.46
N VAL A 9 -17.55 33.91 -30.31
CA VAL A 9 -18.31 32.65 -30.32
C VAL A 9 -17.41 31.49 -30.69
N LEU A 10 -16.54 31.65 -31.68
CA LEU A 10 -15.59 30.61 -32.09
C LEU A 10 -14.63 30.24 -30.96
N THR A 11 -14.10 31.21 -30.22
CA THR A 11 -13.16 30.94 -29.11
C THR A 11 -13.82 30.18 -27.98
N VAL A 12 -15.06 30.53 -27.63
CA VAL A 12 -15.82 29.81 -26.59
C VAL A 12 -16.15 28.39 -27.01
N VAL A 13 -16.55 28.18 -28.28
CA VAL A 13 -16.81 26.84 -28.81
C VAL A 13 -15.53 25.99 -28.80
N THR A 14 -14.40 26.54 -29.23
CA THR A 14 -13.12 25.82 -29.20
C THR A 14 -12.71 25.46 -27.77
N ALA A 15 -12.82 26.39 -26.82
CA ALA A 15 -12.54 26.13 -25.40
C ALA A 15 -13.43 25.01 -24.82
N LEU A 16 -14.73 25.01 -25.17
CA LEU A 16 -15.68 23.96 -24.75
C LEU A 16 -15.33 22.59 -25.37
N THR A 17 -14.87 22.55 -26.63
CA THR A 17 -14.45 21.29 -27.27
C THR A 17 -13.15 20.73 -26.68
N LEU A 18 -12.19 21.58 -26.27
CA LEU A 18 -10.98 21.11 -25.59
C LEU A 18 -11.27 20.62 -24.15
N SER A 19 -12.24 21.22 -23.46
CA SER A 19 -12.69 20.71 -22.14
C SER A 19 -13.53 19.43 -22.22
N GLY A 20 -14.02 19.06 -23.41
CA GLY A 20 -14.87 17.88 -23.63
C GLY A 20 -14.12 16.56 -23.81
N CYS A 21 -12.82 16.60 -24.12
CA CYS A 21 -11.96 15.41 -24.09
C CYS A 21 -11.49 15.16 -22.65
N GLY A 22 -12.40 14.64 -21.81
CA GLY A 22 -12.12 14.30 -20.40
C GLY A 22 -10.99 13.27 -20.21
N ASP A 23 -10.60 12.59 -21.28
CA ASP A 23 -9.53 11.59 -21.33
C ASP A 23 -8.13 12.17 -21.63
N LEU A 24 -8.02 13.46 -21.98
CA LEU A 24 -6.73 14.02 -22.40
C LEU A 24 -5.67 14.00 -21.26
N LEU A 25 -6.14 14.05 -20.01
CA LEU A 25 -5.30 13.94 -18.82
C LEU A 25 -5.50 12.61 -18.05
N ASP A 26 -6.41 11.74 -18.49
CA ASP A 26 -6.65 10.43 -17.87
C ASP A 26 -5.79 9.37 -18.56
N VAL A 27 -4.51 9.36 -18.22
CA VAL A 27 -3.55 8.41 -18.80
C VAL A 27 -3.67 7.07 -18.08
N ASN A 28 -4.35 6.13 -18.74
CA ASN A 28 -4.55 4.79 -18.21
C ASN A 28 -3.31 3.91 -18.42
N ASN A 29 -2.61 3.58 -17.34
CA ASN A 29 -1.50 2.62 -17.36
C ASN A 29 -2.02 1.23 -16.94
N PRO A 30 -2.00 0.22 -17.83
CA PRO A 30 -2.53 -1.11 -17.53
C PRO A 30 -1.75 -1.84 -16.41
N ASN A 31 -0.55 -1.38 -16.07
CA ASN A 31 0.25 -1.91 -14.95
C ASN A 31 0.06 -1.12 -13.65
N ASN A 32 -0.81 -0.10 -13.63
CA ASN A 32 -1.08 0.66 -12.42
C ASN A 32 -2.15 -0.03 -11.58
N LEU A 33 -1.93 -0.11 -10.28
CA LEU A 33 -2.93 -0.56 -9.33
C LEU A 33 -3.67 0.66 -8.79
N VAL A 34 -4.98 0.66 -8.94
CA VAL A 34 -5.87 1.64 -8.31
C VAL A 34 -6.55 0.99 -7.09
N GLU A 35 -7.14 1.82 -6.23
CA GLU A 35 -7.84 1.38 -5.02
C GLU A 35 -8.91 0.30 -5.31
N GLU A 36 -9.61 0.44 -6.42
CA GLU A 36 -10.61 -0.56 -6.81
C GLU A 36 -9.99 -1.93 -7.07
N SER A 37 -8.80 -1.97 -7.67
CA SER A 37 -8.07 -3.22 -7.97
C SER A 37 -7.72 -3.99 -6.71
N ILE A 38 -7.37 -3.30 -5.62
CA ILE A 38 -7.01 -3.94 -4.34
C ILE A 38 -8.23 -4.35 -3.50
N SER A 39 -9.39 -3.72 -3.74
CA SER A 39 -10.66 -4.07 -3.07
C SER A 39 -11.31 -5.37 -3.60
N GLN A 40 -10.74 -5.97 -4.65
CA GLN A 40 -11.25 -7.21 -5.24
C GLN A 40 -10.87 -8.44 -4.41
N ALA A 41 -11.77 -9.42 -4.35
CA ALA A 41 -11.52 -10.66 -3.62
C ALA A 41 -10.32 -11.47 -4.15
N ALA A 42 -9.94 -11.28 -5.43
CA ALA A 42 -8.73 -11.89 -6.00
C ALA A 42 -7.43 -11.29 -5.42
N ALA A 43 -7.44 -10.02 -5.00
CA ALA A 43 -6.28 -9.32 -4.43
C ALA A 43 -6.11 -9.58 -2.92
N ALA A 44 -7.10 -10.17 -2.26
CA ALA A 44 -7.16 -10.32 -0.80
C ALA A 44 -5.91 -10.96 -0.20
N SER A 45 -5.46 -12.07 -0.78
CA SER A 45 -4.29 -12.81 -0.28
C SER A 45 -3.01 -11.99 -0.44
N ALA A 46 -2.86 -11.28 -1.55
CA ALA A 46 -1.71 -10.42 -1.80
C ALA A 46 -1.65 -9.26 -0.80
N VAL A 47 -2.79 -8.59 -0.56
CA VAL A 47 -2.92 -7.47 0.40
C VAL A 47 -2.59 -7.93 1.83
N VAL A 48 -3.16 -9.06 2.27
CA VAL A 48 -2.91 -9.61 3.61
C VAL A 48 -1.46 -10.08 3.78
N ASN A 49 -0.89 -10.75 2.78
CA ASN A 49 0.51 -11.19 2.83
C ASN A 49 1.49 -10.00 2.80
N GLY A 50 1.18 -8.95 2.04
CA GLY A 50 1.94 -7.70 2.04
C GLY A 50 1.91 -7.01 3.40
N SER A 51 0.72 -6.93 4.03
CA SER A 51 0.57 -6.44 5.40
C SER A 51 1.41 -7.24 6.40
N LEU A 52 1.33 -8.58 6.36
CA LEU A 52 2.11 -9.46 7.23
C LEU A 52 3.62 -9.26 7.05
N SER A 53 4.09 -9.13 5.80
CA SER A 53 5.50 -8.88 5.50
C SER A 53 6.00 -7.57 6.09
N LEU A 54 5.21 -6.49 5.96
CA LEU A 54 5.56 -5.18 6.51
C LEU A 54 5.58 -5.20 8.05
N VAL A 55 4.60 -5.83 8.69
CA VAL A 55 4.57 -5.98 10.16
C VAL A 55 5.76 -6.81 10.64
N SER A 56 6.06 -7.93 9.97
CA SER A 56 7.21 -8.77 10.31
C SER A 56 8.52 -7.99 10.20
N SER A 57 8.67 -7.21 9.14
CA SER A 57 9.85 -6.35 8.93
C SER A 57 9.96 -5.22 9.96
N ALA A 58 8.83 -4.71 10.46
CA ALA A 58 8.80 -3.71 11.52
C ALA A 58 9.22 -4.31 12.87
N ILE A 59 8.73 -5.51 13.20
CA ILE A 59 9.09 -6.22 14.44
C ILE A 59 10.61 -6.48 14.48
N SER A 60 11.20 -6.96 13.37
CA SER A 60 12.64 -7.20 13.29
C SER A 60 13.51 -5.96 13.55
N GLN A 61 12.97 -4.76 13.31
CA GLN A 61 13.67 -3.50 13.57
C GLN A 61 13.52 -3.04 15.03
N ILE A 62 12.36 -3.28 15.66
CA ILE A 62 12.12 -2.93 17.07
C ILE A 62 12.88 -3.86 18.04
N TRP A 63 13.04 -5.13 17.67
CA TRP A 63 13.64 -6.12 18.58
C TRP A 63 15.08 -5.81 18.95
N GLN A 64 15.89 -5.27 18.03
CA GLN A 64 17.31 -5.08 18.29
C GLN A 64 17.57 -4.07 19.43
N PRO A 65 16.99 -2.84 19.44
CA PRO A 65 17.11 -1.93 20.57
C PRO A 65 16.60 -2.52 21.87
N TYR A 66 15.42 -3.18 21.85
CA TYR A 66 14.82 -3.80 23.03
C TYR A 66 15.78 -4.83 23.67
N LEU A 67 16.33 -5.73 22.84
CA LEU A 67 17.21 -6.79 23.31
C LEU A 67 18.52 -6.21 23.87
N VAL A 68 19.16 -5.26 23.19
CA VAL A 68 20.43 -4.65 23.65
C VAL A 68 20.24 -3.83 24.93
N THR A 69 19.07 -3.23 25.13
CA THR A 69 18.76 -2.51 26.39
C THR A 69 18.35 -3.43 27.54
N SER A 70 18.10 -4.71 27.25
CA SER A 70 17.77 -5.74 28.24
C SER A 70 19.00 -6.55 28.64
N ASP A 71 18.86 -7.48 29.58
CA ASP A 71 19.93 -8.39 29.99
C ASP A 71 20.09 -9.62 29.06
N GLU A 72 19.41 -9.64 27.90
CA GLU A 72 19.40 -10.77 26.97
C GLU A 72 20.60 -10.81 26.02
N VAL A 73 21.07 -9.64 25.56
CA VAL A 73 22.22 -9.52 24.64
C VAL A 73 23.05 -8.29 24.99
N TYR A 74 24.34 -8.33 24.66
CA TYR A 74 25.22 -7.18 24.80
C TYR A 74 25.79 -6.76 23.45
N TRP A 75 26.12 -5.48 23.30
CA TRP A 75 26.66 -4.93 22.06
C TRP A 75 28.19 -5.09 21.97
N ILE A 76 28.68 -5.51 20.79
CA ILE A 76 30.10 -5.46 20.42
C ILE A 76 30.21 -4.78 19.06
N GLY A 77 30.99 -3.71 18.97
CA GLY A 77 31.29 -3.05 17.71
C GLY A 77 31.71 -1.60 17.88
N SER A 78 31.83 -0.89 16.76
CA SER A 78 32.30 0.51 16.71
C SER A 78 31.18 1.56 16.67
N ARG A 79 29.91 1.15 16.74
CA ARG A 79 28.78 2.09 16.71
C ARG A 79 28.43 2.56 18.12
N ASP A 80 28.71 3.81 18.42
CA ASP A 80 28.50 4.42 19.74
C ASP A 80 27.03 4.46 20.16
N ALA A 81 26.10 4.66 19.22
CA ALA A 81 24.67 4.69 19.54
C ALA A 81 24.14 3.32 20.04
N TRP A 82 24.72 2.20 19.60
CA TRP A 82 24.43 0.88 20.15
C TRP A 82 25.07 0.67 21.52
N LEU A 83 26.31 1.13 21.71
CA LEU A 83 26.98 1.09 23.01
C LEU A 83 26.23 1.91 24.06
N ALA A 84 25.67 3.05 23.67
CA ALA A 84 24.85 3.86 24.57
C ALA A 84 23.59 3.11 25.05
N LEU A 85 22.94 2.33 24.17
CA LEU A 85 21.79 1.50 24.54
C LEU A 85 22.18 0.37 25.51
N ASP A 86 23.31 -0.29 25.24
CA ASP A 86 23.89 -1.37 26.09
C ASP A 86 24.23 -0.85 27.51
N GLN A 87 24.64 0.41 27.60
CA GLN A 87 24.90 1.10 28.88
C GLN A 87 23.62 1.64 29.56
N GLY A 88 22.45 1.46 28.95
CA GLY A 88 21.16 1.87 29.50
C GLY A 88 20.74 3.32 29.18
N PHE A 89 21.43 4.02 28.27
CA PHE A 89 21.07 5.40 27.87
C PHE A 89 19.92 5.42 26.84
N ILE A 90 18.72 5.05 27.27
CA ILE A 90 17.51 4.98 26.42
C ILE A 90 16.87 6.37 26.23
N GLY A 91 17.07 7.29 27.16
CA GLY A 91 16.45 8.63 27.14
C GLY A 91 17.09 9.64 26.18
N ASN A 92 18.09 9.25 25.39
CA ASN A 92 18.75 10.15 24.45
C ASN A 92 17.93 10.28 23.15
N PRO A 93 17.30 11.44 22.87
CA PRO A 93 16.51 11.63 21.66
C PRO A 93 17.37 11.69 20.38
N GLU A 94 18.69 11.85 20.50
CA GLU A 94 19.61 11.85 19.35
C GLU A 94 20.05 10.42 18.97
N ASN A 95 19.63 9.39 19.72
CA ASN A 95 19.96 8.01 19.41
C ASN A 95 19.13 7.49 18.23
N GLU A 96 19.79 7.33 17.08
CA GLU A 96 19.19 6.88 15.81
C GLU A 96 18.43 5.54 15.88
N PHE A 97 18.74 4.70 16.87
CA PHE A 97 18.11 3.38 17.02
C PHE A 97 16.89 3.38 17.94
N SER A 98 16.69 4.45 18.72
CA SER A 98 15.56 4.58 19.65
C SER A 98 14.23 4.84 18.91
N ASP A 99 14.28 5.59 17.80
CA ASP A 99 13.11 5.99 17.01
C ASP A 99 13.20 5.56 15.53
N GLY A 100 14.36 5.09 15.06
CA GLY A 100 14.58 4.73 13.66
C GLY A 100 13.62 3.67 13.11
N ALA A 101 13.04 2.82 13.97
CA ALA A 101 12.04 1.84 13.56
C ALA A 101 10.64 2.46 13.29
N PHE A 102 10.37 3.66 13.80
CA PHE A 102 9.04 4.28 13.79
C PHE A 102 8.39 4.33 12.39
N PRO A 103 9.09 4.73 11.30
CA PRO A 103 8.48 4.74 9.96
C PRO A 103 8.05 3.34 9.49
N SER A 104 8.82 2.30 9.81
CA SER A 104 8.46 0.93 9.44
C SER A 104 7.29 0.39 10.26
N VAL A 105 7.24 0.72 11.56
CA VAL A 105 6.10 0.40 12.43
C VAL A 105 4.83 1.10 11.94
N GLY A 106 4.93 2.39 11.63
CA GLY A 106 3.81 3.17 11.08
C GLY A 106 3.27 2.58 9.78
N ARG A 107 4.15 2.22 8.84
CA ARG A 107 3.75 1.54 7.59
C ARG A 107 3.09 0.19 7.85
N GLY A 108 3.68 -0.65 8.70
CA GLY A 108 3.13 -1.97 9.03
C GLY A 108 1.74 -1.85 9.65
N ARG A 109 1.58 -0.96 10.64
CA ARG A 109 0.30 -0.67 11.29
C ARG A 109 -0.74 -0.16 10.28
N TRP A 110 -0.38 0.85 9.47
CA TRP A 110 -1.29 1.41 8.48
C TRP A 110 -1.74 0.36 7.46
N MET A 111 -0.82 -0.46 6.95
CA MET A 111 -1.16 -1.51 5.99
C MET A 111 -2.05 -2.61 6.63
N ALA A 112 -1.87 -2.92 7.90
CA ALA A 112 -2.74 -3.83 8.63
C ALA A 112 -4.17 -3.27 8.76
N ASP A 113 -4.31 -1.98 9.08
CA ASP A 113 -5.60 -1.31 9.14
C ASP A 113 -6.30 -1.31 7.76
N GLN A 114 -5.57 -1.03 6.67
CA GLN A 114 -6.11 -1.08 5.31
C GLN A 114 -6.53 -2.50 4.89
N ALA A 115 -5.66 -3.50 5.13
CA ALA A 115 -5.98 -4.89 4.81
C ALA A 115 -7.23 -5.39 5.54
N HIS A 116 -7.44 -4.96 6.79
CA HIS A 116 -8.65 -5.24 7.54
C HIS A 116 -9.88 -4.55 6.92
N GLN A 117 -9.76 -3.28 6.57
CA GLN A 117 -10.85 -2.50 5.99
C GLN A 117 -11.31 -3.08 4.64
N ASP A 118 -10.36 -3.43 3.77
CA ASP A 118 -10.64 -4.04 2.47
C ASP A 118 -11.31 -5.40 2.62
N SER A 119 -10.80 -6.26 3.50
CA SER A 119 -11.34 -7.61 3.70
C SER A 119 -12.71 -7.63 4.40
N SER A 120 -13.06 -6.59 5.17
CA SER A 120 -14.33 -6.49 5.90
C SER A 120 -15.42 -5.68 5.18
N GLY A 121 -15.04 -4.97 4.11
CA GLY A 121 -15.92 -4.04 3.39
C GLY A 121 -17.12 -4.70 2.66
N PRO A 122 -18.20 -3.93 2.39
CA PRO A 122 -19.33 -4.41 1.59
C PRO A 122 -18.95 -4.78 0.15
N ARG A 123 -17.97 -4.08 -0.44
CA ARG A 123 -17.45 -4.34 -1.80
C ARG A 123 -16.80 -5.71 -1.89
N PHE A 124 -15.95 -6.04 -0.93
CA PHE A 124 -15.32 -7.36 -0.81
C PHE A 124 -16.33 -8.49 -0.62
N ARG A 125 -17.37 -8.26 0.20
CA ARG A 125 -18.45 -9.24 0.37
C ARG A 125 -19.22 -9.52 -0.93
N ARG A 126 -19.45 -8.49 -1.76
CA ARG A 126 -20.09 -8.64 -3.07
C ARG A 126 -19.19 -9.36 -4.08
N SER A 127 -17.90 -9.01 -4.16
CA SER A 127 -16.96 -9.69 -5.07
C SER A 127 -16.74 -11.16 -4.69
N LYS A 128 -16.68 -11.47 -3.39
CA LYS A 128 -16.63 -12.86 -2.89
C LYS A 128 -17.88 -13.67 -3.24
N LEU A 129 -19.05 -13.02 -3.34
CA LEU A 129 -20.29 -13.67 -3.77
C LEU A 129 -20.26 -13.99 -5.27
N GLN A 130 -19.66 -13.14 -6.10
CA GLN A 130 -19.50 -13.36 -7.54
C GLN A 130 -18.48 -14.46 -7.86
N LEU A 131 -17.47 -14.65 -7.01
CA LEU A 131 -16.49 -15.74 -7.13
C LEU A 131 -17.00 -17.09 -6.58
N ARG A 132 -18.21 -17.15 -6.00
CA ARG A 132 -18.79 -18.44 -5.64
C ARG A 132 -19.26 -19.15 -6.91
N PRO A 133 -18.84 -20.41 -7.17
CA PRO A 133 -19.39 -21.17 -8.27
C PRO A 133 -20.91 -21.30 -8.06
N SER A 134 -21.68 -21.03 -9.12
CA SER A 134 -23.14 -21.21 -9.06
C SER A 134 -23.44 -22.69 -8.78
N PRO A 135 -24.45 -23.02 -7.95
CA PRO A 135 -24.81 -24.42 -7.70
C PRO A 135 -25.23 -25.07 -9.02
N GLY A 136 -24.35 -25.92 -9.56
CA GLY A 136 -24.54 -26.61 -10.84
C GLY A 136 -23.53 -26.27 -11.96
N GLN A 137 -22.57 -25.37 -11.75
CA GLN A 137 -21.48 -25.22 -12.73
C GLN A 137 -20.39 -26.28 -12.50
N PRO A 138 -20.00 -27.06 -13.53
CA PRO A 138 -18.87 -27.98 -13.40
C PRO A 138 -17.61 -27.17 -13.06
N LEU A 139 -16.86 -27.64 -12.08
CA LEU A 139 -15.51 -27.16 -11.76
C LEU A 139 -14.69 -27.18 -13.06
N CYS A 140 -14.49 -26.01 -13.67
CA CYS A 140 -13.48 -25.84 -14.71
C CYS A 140 -12.13 -26.06 -14.04
N ARG A 141 -11.64 -27.29 -14.20
CA ARG A 141 -10.31 -27.77 -13.85
C ARG A 141 -9.28 -26.76 -14.34
N ASP A 142 -8.45 -26.27 -13.41
CA ASP A 142 -7.32 -25.40 -13.68
C ASP A 142 -6.49 -25.96 -14.84
N HIS A 143 -6.56 -25.31 -16.00
CA HIS A 143 -5.61 -25.54 -17.07
C HIS A 143 -4.36 -24.75 -16.70
N VAL A 144 -3.47 -25.42 -15.97
CA VAL A 144 -2.08 -25.00 -15.78
C VAL A 144 -1.45 -24.90 -17.17
N HIS A 145 -1.45 -23.70 -17.74
CA HIS A 145 -0.57 -23.39 -18.86
C HIS A 145 0.86 -23.29 -18.30
N GLY A 146 1.58 -24.41 -18.41
CA GLY A 146 3.02 -24.41 -18.31
C GLY A 146 3.60 -23.56 -19.44
N HIS A 147 4.35 -22.53 -19.07
CA HIS A 147 5.35 -21.93 -19.93
C HIS A 147 6.71 -22.44 -19.50
N ARG A 148 7.37 -23.13 -20.45
CA ARG A 148 8.81 -23.34 -20.48
C ARG A 148 9.54 -22.01 -20.56
#